data_AF-A0A4U3CFG1-F1
#
_entry.id   AF-A0A4U3CFG1-F1
#
_cell.length_a   1.000
_cell.length_b   1.000
_cell.length_c   1.000
_cell.angle_alpha   90.00
_cell.angle_beta   90.00
_cell.angle_gamma   90.00
#
_symmetry.space_group_name_H-M   'P 1'
#
loop_
_entity.id
_entity.type
_entity.pdbx_description
1 polymer ?
#
loop_
_entity_poly.entity_id
_entity_poly.type
_entity_poly.pdbx_seq_one_letter_code
_entity_poly.pdbx_strand_id
1 'polypeptide(L)'
;MESVIALLVVAVCGALVGGAVDRVAHRGPWRSGSEPSATSAAWTALAGAALFAAVVLRFGFSAQLPAWLWFAALGLLLAVVDLRTTLLPNRLLLPGTGVALVLLVGAAAVDDAWPDLRRAVLAAAASFAVLLVMALMAPSGLGMGDVKLAALLGLMLGWLSGPLVITGFLLGFVAQALVGLGLLATRRAGRRTELPFGPALLLGALAAALLSGEWIGLDQLV
;
A
#
# COMPACT_ATOMS: atom_id res chain seq x y z
N MET A 1 2.38 29.42 -9.28
CA MET A 1 2.40 28.77 -10.61
C MET A 1 3.28 27.52 -10.58
N GLU A 2 4.48 27.62 -10.02
CA GLU A 2 5.44 26.50 -9.88
C GLU A 2 4.87 25.30 -9.11
N SER A 3 4.17 25.53 -8.00
CA SER A 3 3.57 24.46 -7.20
C SER A 3 2.43 23.71 -7.90
N VAL A 4 1.67 24.42 -8.75
CA VAL A 4 0.61 23.80 -9.56
C VAL A 4 1.25 22.92 -10.64
N ILE A 5 2.33 23.39 -11.26
CA ILE A 5 3.10 22.60 -12.23
C ILE A 5 3.69 21.37 -11.56
N ALA A 6 4.30 21.50 -10.38
CA ALA A 6 4.84 20.37 -9.63
C ALA A 6 3.76 19.32 -9.31
N LEU A 7 2.59 19.74 -8.83
CA LEU A 7 1.48 18.83 -8.54
C LEU A 7 0.95 18.15 -9.81
N LEU A 8 0.86 18.87 -10.93
CA LEU A 8 0.48 18.29 -12.22
C LEU A 8 1.49 17.26 -12.70
N VAL A 9 2.79 17.54 -12.58
CA VAL A 9 3.85 16.58 -12.93
C VAL A 9 3.73 15.32 -12.08
N VAL A 10 3.55 15.47 -10.76
CA VAL A 10 3.35 14.34 -9.83
C VAL A 10 2.11 13.53 -10.20
N ALA A 11 0.99 14.19 -10.49
CA ALA A 11 -0.25 13.52 -10.88
C ALA A 11 -0.09 12.77 -12.22
N VAL A 12 0.61 13.35 -13.20
CA VAL A 12 0.93 12.69 -14.46
C VAL A 12 1.85 11.48 -14.24
N CYS A 13 2.90 11.62 -13.42
CA CYS A 13 3.76 10.50 -13.03
C CYS A 13 2.95 9.37 -12.37
N GLY A 14 2.05 9.72 -11.44
CA GLY A 14 1.15 8.77 -10.80
C GLY A 14 0.21 8.08 -11.79
N ALA A 15 -0.34 8.82 -12.76
CA ALA A 15 -1.17 8.25 -13.81
C ALA A 15 -0.40 7.27 -14.70
N LEU A 16 0.83 7.62 -15.09
CA LEU A 16 1.72 6.75 -15.87
C LEU A 16 2.09 5.48 -15.11
N VAL A 17 2.35 5.59 -13.81
CA VAL A 17 2.56 4.44 -12.92
C VAL A 17 1.30 3.58 -12.85
N GLY A 18 0.12 4.18 -12.68
CA GLY A 18 -1.16 3.46 -12.70
C GLY A 18 -1.38 2.68 -14.00
N GLY A 19 -1.11 3.30 -15.15
CA GLY A 19 -1.15 2.62 -16.45
C GLY A 19 -0.07 1.54 -16.63
N ALA A 20 1.08 1.66 -15.94
CA ALA A 20 2.08 0.59 -15.89
C ALA A 20 1.62 -0.57 -15.00
N VAL A 21 0.98 -0.26 -13.87
CA VAL A 21 0.41 -1.25 -12.93
C VAL A 21 -0.61 -2.14 -13.65
N ASP A 22 -1.56 -1.56 -14.39
CA ASP A 22 -2.55 -2.36 -15.14
C ASP A 22 -1.86 -3.31 -16.15
N ARG A 23 -0.88 -2.79 -16.90
CA ARG A 23 -0.09 -3.61 -17.85
C ARG A 23 0.67 -4.74 -17.18
N VAL A 24 1.31 -4.49 -16.04
CA VAL A 24 2.07 -5.51 -15.28
C VAL A 24 1.12 -6.55 -14.68
N ALA A 25 -0.02 -6.12 -14.13
CA ALA A 25 -1.03 -7.02 -13.58
C ALA A 25 -1.55 -8.00 -14.64
N HIS A 26 -1.66 -7.57 -15.90
CA HIS A 26 -2.11 -8.42 -17.02
C HIS A 26 -1.03 -9.28 -17.67
N ARG A 27 0.25 -8.89 -17.58
CA ARG A 27 1.38 -9.63 -18.20
C ARG A 27 2.07 -10.60 -17.25
N GLY A 28 1.79 -10.51 -15.95
CA GLY A 28 2.44 -11.34 -14.95
C GLY A 28 2.06 -12.83 -15.04
N PRO A 29 2.89 -13.73 -14.51
CA PRO A 29 2.58 -15.15 -14.38
C PRO A 29 1.37 -15.45 -13.47
N TRP A 30 0.83 -14.43 -12.79
CA TRP A 30 -0.34 -14.47 -11.92
C TRP A 30 -1.64 -14.02 -12.62
N ARG A 31 -1.74 -14.10 -13.94
CA ARG A 31 -2.95 -13.66 -14.67
C ARG A 31 -4.20 -14.50 -14.31
N SER A 32 -5.34 -13.85 -14.11
CA SER A 32 -6.64 -14.51 -13.83
C SER A 32 -7.42 -14.94 -15.08
N GLY A 33 -6.83 -14.82 -16.27
CA GLY A 33 -7.48 -15.12 -17.56
C GLY A 33 -8.40 -14.01 -18.09
N SER A 34 -8.56 -12.90 -17.35
CA SER A 34 -9.31 -11.72 -17.79
C SER A 34 -8.48 -10.82 -18.73
N GLU A 35 -9.10 -10.42 -19.85
CA GLU A 35 -8.53 -9.47 -20.81
C GLU A 35 -8.39 -8.06 -20.19
N PRO A 36 -7.37 -7.27 -20.58
CA PRO A 36 -7.29 -5.86 -20.23
C PRO A 36 -8.48 -5.07 -20.77
N SER A 37 -9.04 -4.20 -19.93
CA SER A 37 -10.12 -3.30 -20.34
C SER A 37 -9.65 -1.84 -20.27
N ALA A 38 -10.12 -1.00 -21.19
CA ALA A 38 -9.84 0.44 -21.14
C ALA A 38 -10.31 1.06 -19.80
N THR A 39 -11.39 0.52 -19.23
CA THR A 39 -11.93 0.95 -17.93
C THR A 39 -11.00 0.62 -16.77
N SER A 40 -10.38 -0.56 -16.72
CA SER A 40 -9.41 -0.91 -15.67
C SER A 40 -8.14 -0.06 -15.75
N ALA A 41 -7.66 0.21 -16.97
CA ALA A 41 -6.54 1.11 -17.19
C ALA A 41 -6.84 2.55 -16.75
N ALA A 42 -8.04 3.06 -17.03
CA ALA A 42 -8.46 4.39 -16.58
C ALA A 42 -8.54 4.48 -15.06
N TRP A 43 -9.16 3.51 -14.39
CA TRP A 43 -9.29 3.49 -12.93
C TRP A 43 -7.93 3.41 -12.23
N THR A 44 -7.03 2.57 -12.71
CA THR A 44 -5.67 2.46 -12.15
C THR A 44 -4.84 3.71 -12.37
N ALA A 45 -4.96 4.37 -13.53
CA ALA A 45 -4.33 5.67 -13.78
C ALA A 45 -4.85 6.75 -12.84
N LEU A 46 -6.17 6.86 -12.66
CA LEU A 46 -6.78 7.82 -11.73
C LEU A 46 -6.36 7.56 -10.28
N ALA A 47 -6.37 6.29 -9.86
CA ALA A 47 -5.91 5.90 -8.53
C ALA A 47 -4.43 6.23 -8.33
N GLY A 48 -3.58 5.94 -9.32
CA GLY A 48 -2.15 6.27 -9.27
C GLY A 48 -1.90 7.77 -9.17
N ALA A 49 -2.61 8.58 -9.96
CA ALA A 49 -2.54 10.05 -9.89
C ALA A 49 -2.95 10.58 -8.51
N ALA A 50 -4.09 10.12 -8.00
CA ALA A 50 -4.60 10.53 -6.69
C ALA A 50 -3.67 10.12 -5.55
N LEU A 51 -3.13 8.90 -5.57
CA LEU A 51 -2.21 8.40 -4.55
C LEU A 51 -0.90 9.20 -4.54
N PHE A 52 -0.31 9.46 -5.71
CA PHE A 52 0.93 10.23 -5.82
C PHE A 52 0.74 11.66 -5.34
N ALA A 53 -0.36 12.31 -5.76
CA ALA A 53 -0.72 13.64 -5.29
C ALA A 53 -0.91 13.67 -3.76
N ALA A 54 -1.67 12.73 -3.19
CA ALA A 54 -1.89 12.65 -1.75
C ALA A 54 -0.58 12.44 -0.97
N VAL A 55 0.30 11.55 -1.45
CA VAL A 55 1.61 11.29 -0.84
C VAL A 55 2.49 12.53 -0.86
N VAL A 56 2.58 13.24 -1.99
CA VAL A 56 3.38 14.47 -2.10
C VAL A 56 2.80 15.59 -1.23
N LEU A 57 1.48 15.78 -1.23
CA LEU A 57 0.84 16.78 -0.37
C LEU A 57 1.00 16.44 1.12
N ARG A 58 1.09 15.16 1.48
CA ARG A 58 1.29 14.75 2.89
C ARG A 58 2.73 14.88 3.35
N PHE A 59 3.70 14.46 2.54
CA PHE A 59 5.10 14.31 2.97
C PHE A 59 6.03 15.39 2.43
N GLY A 60 5.60 16.17 1.44
CA GLY A 60 6.42 17.17 0.75
C GLY A 60 7.66 16.56 0.09
N PHE A 61 8.54 17.43 -0.39
CA PHE A 61 9.86 17.04 -0.89
C PHE A 61 10.81 16.72 0.27
N SER A 62 10.59 15.58 0.91
CA SER A 62 11.41 15.05 2.02
C SER A 62 12.19 13.80 1.61
N ALA A 63 13.22 13.42 2.38
CA ALA A 63 14.06 12.26 2.04
C ALA A 63 13.30 10.93 2.05
N GLN A 64 12.22 10.83 2.82
CA GLN A 64 11.32 9.67 2.86
C GLN A 64 10.31 9.60 1.70
N LEU A 65 10.10 10.70 0.96
CA LEU A 65 9.09 10.76 -0.12
C LEU A 65 9.24 9.63 -1.15
N PRO A 66 10.45 9.29 -1.65
CA PRO A 66 10.63 8.19 -2.59
C PRO A 66 10.10 6.85 -2.07
N ALA A 67 10.27 6.56 -0.77
CA ALA A 67 9.78 5.34 -0.15
C ALA A 67 8.24 5.28 -0.15
N TRP A 68 7.58 6.40 0.12
CA TRP A 68 6.12 6.50 0.10
C TRP A 68 5.52 6.46 -1.30
N LEU A 69 6.17 7.08 -2.29
CA LEU A 69 5.77 6.95 -3.71
C LEU A 69 5.93 5.51 -4.21
N TRP A 70 7.02 4.86 -3.83
CA TRP A 70 7.24 3.44 -4.10
C TRP A 70 6.17 2.57 -3.44
N PHE A 71 5.86 2.81 -2.16
CA PHE A 71 4.81 2.10 -1.45
C PHE A 71 3.43 2.29 -2.10
N ALA A 72 3.09 3.50 -2.54
CA ALA A 72 1.86 3.77 -3.26
C ALA A 72 1.78 3.01 -4.60
N ALA A 73 2.87 3.00 -5.38
CA ALA A 73 2.95 2.26 -6.64
C ALA A 73 2.84 0.74 -6.45
N LEU A 74 3.64 0.19 -5.53
CA LEU A 74 3.64 -1.23 -5.21
C LEU A 74 2.31 -1.67 -4.59
N GLY A 75 1.76 -0.87 -3.67
CA GLY A 75 0.48 -1.10 -3.04
C GLY A 75 -0.66 -1.13 -4.07
N LEU A 76 -0.69 -0.17 -5.00
CA LEU A 76 -1.68 -0.19 -6.08
C LEU A 76 -1.56 -1.46 -6.93
N LEU A 77 -0.34 -1.88 -7.28
CA LEU A 77 -0.11 -3.13 -8.01
C LEU A 77 -0.59 -4.36 -7.24
N LEU A 78 -0.20 -4.48 -5.97
CA LEU A 78 -0.59 -5.60 -5.11
C LEU A 78 -2.10 -5.64 -4.91
N ALA A 79 -2.76 -4.49 -4.72
CA ALA A 79 -4.20 -4.41 -4.60
C ALA A 79 -4.91 -4.87 -5.88
N VAL A 80 -4.44 -4.44 -7.06
CA VAL A 80 -5.02 -4.87 -8.34
C VAL A 80 -4.82 -6.37 -8.56
N VAL A 81 -3.64 -6.91 -8.24
CA VAL A 81 -3.37 -8.35 -8.37
C VAL A 81 -4.21 -9.15 -7.39
N ASP A 82 -4.33 -8.72 -6.14
CA ASP A 82 -5.12 -9.42 -5.12
C ASP A 82 -6.62 -9.40 -5.46
N LEU A 83 -7.17 -8.26 -5.91
CA LEU A 83 -8.56 -8.18 -6.37
C LEU A 83 -8.89 -9.13 -7.53
N ARG A 84 -7.90 -9.47 -8.36
CA ARG A 84 -8.09 -10.34 -9.52
C ARG A 84 -7.84 -11.82 -9.22
N THR A 85 -6.99 -12.11 -8.25
CA THR A 85 -6.39 -13.44 -8.08
C THR A 85 -6.44 -13.97 -6.66
N THR A 86 -6.87 -13.16 -5.69
CA THR A 86 -6.85 -13.43 -4.24
C THR A 86 -5.49 -13.95 -3.76
N LEU A 87 -4.41 -13.50 -4.42
CA LEU A 87 -3.04 -13.89 -4.15
C LEU A 87 -2.14 -12.65 -4.13
N LEU A 88 -1.17 -12.66 -3.22
CA LEU A 88 -0.08 -11.67 -3.15
C LEU A 88 1.24 -12.34 -3.57
N PRO A 89 1.71 -12.15 -4.82
CA PRO A 89 2.88 -12.87 -5.33
C PRO A 89 4.17 -12.45 -4.61
N ASN A 90 4.90 -13.43 -4.06
CA ASN A 90 6.21 -13.19 -3.42
C ASN A 90 7.21 -12.47 -4.34
N ARG A 91 7.10 -12.71 -5.66
CA ARG A 91 7.95 -12.09 -6.69
C ARG A 91 7.76 -10.58 -6.80
N LEU A 92 6.64 -10.04 -6.33
CA LEU A 92 6.38 -8.60 -6.24
C LEU A 92 6.64 -8.11 -4.82
N LEU A 93 6.05 -8.79 -3.85
CA LEU A 93 6.01 -8.33 -2.47
C LEU A 93 7.39 -8.32 -1.80
N LEU A 94 8.18 -9.38 -1.94
CA LEU A 94 9.48 -9.45 -1.26
C LEU A 94 10.51 -8.48 -1.86
N PRO A 95 10.75 -8.45 -3.18
CA PRO A 95 11.64 -7.45 -3.77
C PRO A 95 11.14 -6.03 -3.51
N GLY A 96 9.82 -5.81 -3.58
CA GLY A 96 9.22 -4.51 -3.32
C GLY A 96 9.41 -4.03 -1.89
N THR A 97 9.34 -4.93 -0.91
CA THR A 97 9.67 -4.62 0.50
C THR A 97 11.15 -4.30 0.67
N GLY A 98 12.04 -5.02 -0.05
CA GLY A 98 13.47 -4.73 -0.07
C GLY A 98 13.78 -3.33 -0.62
N VAL A 99 13.14 -2.92 -1.72
CA VAL A 99 13.29 -1.56 -2.27
C VAL A 99 12.79 -0.51 -1.27
N ALA A 100 11.63 -0.73 -0.63
CA ALA A 100 11.13 0.18 0.40
C ALA A 100 12.14 0.36 1.55
N LEU A 101 12.73 -0.74 2.04
CA LEU A 101 13.77 -0.69 3.07
C LEU A 101 14.99 0.11 2.62
N VAL A 102 15.49 -0.13 1.40
CA VAL A 102 16.65 0.61 0.86
C VAL A 102 16.36 2.11 0.76
N LEU A 103 15.16 2.49 0.32
CA LEU A 103 14.76 3.90 0.25
C LEU A 103 14.67 4.54 1.65
N LEU A 104 14.15 3.81 2.66
CA LEU A 104 14.14 4.28 4.05
C LEU A 104 15.54 4.35 4.67
N VAL A 105 16.46 3.46 4.31
CA VAL A 105 17.88 3.56 4.69
C VAL A 105 18.49 4.84 4.10
N GLY A 106 18.20 5.12 2.83
CA GLY A 106 18.61 6.38 2.19
C GLY A 106 18.05 7.61 2.92
N ALA A 107 16.77 7.59 3.25
CA ALA A 107 16.13 8.65 4.03
C ALA A 107 16.79 8.84 5.41
N ALA A 108 17.06 7.74 6.12
CA ALA A 108 17.73 7.77 7.42
C ALA A 108 19.14 8.36 7.34
N ALA A 109 19.87 8.09 6.26
CA ALA A 109 21.20 8.63 6.05
C ALA A 109 21.19 10.14 5.74
N VAL A 110 20.16 10.64 5.06
CA VAL A 110 20.02 12.06 4.72
C VAL A 110 19.54 12.89 5.93
N ASP A 111 18.53 12.40 6.65
CA ASP A 111 17.86 13.14 7.73
C ASP A 111 18.35 12.75 9.15
N ASP A 112 19.38 11.91 9.26
CA ASP A 112 19.85 11.29 10.52
C ASP A 112 18.75 10.52 11.30
N ALA A 113 17.78 9.97 10.56
CA ALA A 113 16.58 9.32 11.11
C ALA A 113 16.77 7.81 11.41
N TRP A 114 17.97 7.39 11.83
CA TRP A 114 18.24 5.99 12.24
C TRP A 114 17.32 5.47 13.36
N PRO A 115 16.91 6.30 14.35
CA PRO A 115 15.89 5.93 15.33
C PRO A 115 14.52 5.55 14.74
N ASP A 116 14.17 6.10 13.58
CA ASP A 116 12.91 5.81 12.90
C ASP A 116 13.06 4.54 12.05
N LEU A 117 14.21 4.36 11.42
CA LEU A 117 14.54 3.12 10.70
C LEU A 117 14.52 1.89 11.62
N ARG A 118 15.16 1.96 12.80
CA ARG A 118 15.15 0.83 13.76
C ARG A 118 13.72 0.48 14.18
N ARG A 119 12.89 1.50 14.40
CA ARG A 119 11.49 1.34 14.78
C ARG A 119 10.68 0.71 13.64
N ALA A 120 10.92 1.12 12.41
CA ALA A 120 10.34 0.56 11.20
C ALA A 120 10.67 -0.93 11.05
N VAL A 121 11.94 -1.32 11.21
CA VAL A 121 12.39 -2.71 11.11
C VAL A 121 11.79 -3.57 12.24
N LEU A 122 11.78 -3.07 13.47
CA LEU A 122 11.15 -3.77 14.60
C LEU A 122 9.64 -3.93 14.40
N ALA A 123 8.96 -2.90 13.92
CA ALA A 123 7.54 -2.95 13.60
C ALA A 123 7.23 -3.92 12.46
N ALA A 124 8.07 -3.98 11.42
CA ALA A 124 7.97 -4.97 10.35
C ALA A 124 8.08 -6.40 10.88
N ALA A 125 9.11 -6.67 11.70
CA ALA A 125 9.32 -7.97 12.31
C ALA A 125 8.18 -8.38 13.25
N ALA A 126 7.71 -7.45 14.10
CA ALA A 126 6.59 -7.68 15.01
C ALA A 126 5.29 -7.96 14.25
N SER A 127 4.98 -7.16 13.23
CA SER A 127 3.76 -7.32 12.42
C SER A 127 3.75 -8.65 11.67
N PHE A 128 4.89 -9.03 11.09
CA PHE A 128 5.09 -10.34 10.47
C PHE A 128 4.90 -11.47 11.49
N ALA A 129 5.56 -11.40 12.65
CA ALA A 129 5.50 -12.43 13.67
C ALA A 129 4.08 -12.62 14.22
N VAL A 130 3.35 -11.53 14.49
CA VAL A 130 1.98 -11.59 14.99
C VAL A 130 1.06 -12.24 13.95
N LEU A 131 1.11 -11.81 12.69
CA LEU A 131 0.29 -12.43 11.63
C LEU A 131 0.72 -13.87 11.32
N LEU A 132 2.01 -14.19 11.44
CA LEU A 132 2.51 -15.56 11.27
C LEU A 132 1.96 -16.47 12.36
N VAL A 133 2.01 -16.05 13.63
CA VAL A 133 1.42 -16.82 14.74
C VAL A 133 -0.07 -17.04 14.51
N MET A 134 -0.81 -16.01 14.09
CA MET A 134 -2.23 -16.16 13.74
C MET A 134 -2.44 -17.15 12.57
N ALA A 135 -1.62 -17.07 11.52
CA ALA A 135 -1.68 -18.00 10.39
C ALA A 135 -1.37 -19.45 10.81
N LEU A 136 -0.45 -19.65 11.75
CA LEU A 136 -0.11 -20.99 12.26
C LEU A 136 -1.19 -21.55 13.19
N MET A 137 -1.86 -20.70 13.97
CA MET A 137 -2.96 -21.09 14.84
C MET A 137 -4.28 -21.33 14.08
N ALA A 138 -4.49 -20.61 12.97
CA ALA A 138 -5.65 -20.75 12.11
C ALA A 138 -5.23 -20.86 10.62
N PRO A 139 -4.71 -22.02 10.18
CA PRO A 139 -4.15 -22.20 8.83
C PRO A 139 -5.13 -21.94 7.69
N SER A 140 -6.42 -22.09 7.93
CA SER A 140 -7.48 -21.82 6.95
C SER A 140 -7.98 -20.37 6.97
N GLY A 141 -7.47 -19.52 7.88
CA GLY A 141 -8.01 -18.18 8.14
C GLY A 141 -7.22 -17.04 7.50
N LEU A 142 -5.89 -17.15 7.39
CA LEU A 142 -5.04 -16.07 6.90
C LEU A 142 -4.02 -16.59 5.89
N GLY A 143 -3.93 -15.94 4.72
CA GLY A 143 -2.98 -16.29 3.68
C GLY A 143 -1.54 -15.88 4.04
N MET A 144 -0.56 -16.69 3.66
CA MET A 144 0.86 -16.35 3.86
C MET A 144 1.28 -15.09 3.08
N GLY A 145 0.52 -14.71 2.05
CA GLY A 145 0.65 -13.41 1.38
C GLY A 145 0.40 -12.23 2.32
N ASP A 146 -0.66 -12.31 3.12
CA ASP A 146 -1.05 -11.26 4.07
C ASP A 146 -0.03 -11.12 5.21
N VAL A 147 0.52 -12.25 5.69
CA VAL A 147 1.61 -12.25 6.68
C VAL A 147 2.82 -11.44 6.18
N LYS A 148 3.19 -11.63 4.91
CA LYS A 148 4.31 -10.90 4.31
C LYS A 148 3.96 -9.45 4.03
N LEU A 149 2.71 -9.17 3.66
CA LEU A 149 2.22 -7.81 3.51
C LEU A 149 2.30 -7.07 4.84
N ALA A 150 2.01 -7.76 5.95
CA ALA A 150 2.15 -7.22 7.30
C ALA A 150 3.55 -6.67 7.58
N ALA A 151 4.59 -7.34 7.08
CA ALA A 151 5.97 -6.87 7.20
C ALA A 151 6.18 -5.54 6.46
N LEU A 152 5.68 -5.44 5.22
CA LEU A 152 5.75 -4.20 4.45
C LEU A 152 4.98 -3.05 5.12
N LEU A 153 3.77 -3.32 5.63
CA LEU A 153 2.97 -2.31 6.33
C LEU A 153 3.62 -1.88 7.63
N GLY A 154 4.12 -2.83 8.42
CA GLY A 154 4.87 -2.56 9.64
C GLY A 154 6.13 -1.73 9.37
N LEU A 155 6.84 -2.01 8.26
CA LEU A 155 8.00 -1.21 7.84
C LEU A 155 7.59 0.23 7.54
N MET A 156 6.57 0.44 6.70
CA MET A 156 6.19 1.79 6.29
C MET A 156 5.54 2.60 7.41
N LEU A 157 4.59 2.03 8.14
CA LEU A 157 3.91 2.73 9.24
C LEU A 157 4.84 2.90 10.44
N GLY A 158 5.65 1.88 10.72
CA GLY A 158 6.63 1.88 11.79
C GLY A 158 7.79 2.83 11.53
N TRP A 159 7.95 3.38 10.33
CA TRP A 159 8.80 4.55 10.08
C TRP A 159 8.17 5.83 10.67
N LEU A 160 6.85 6.03 10.51
CA LEU A 160 6.16 7.21 11.03
C LEU A 160 5.96 7.16 12.55
N SER A 161 5.28 6.13 13.05
CA SER A 161 5.14 5.89 14.49
C SER A 161 4.77 4.44 14.79
N GLY A 162 5.16 3.92 15.95
CA GLY A 162 4.71 2.59 16.40
C GLY A 162 3.18 2.48 16.50
N PRO A 163 2.47 3.46 17.11
CA PRO A 163 1.01 3.46 17.18
C PRO A 163 0.31 3.44 15.81
N LEU A 164 0.89 4.09 14.78
CA LEU A 164 0.32 4.10 13.44
C LEU A 164 0.27 2.72 12.79
N VAL A 165 1.16 1.80 13.18
CA VAL A 165 1.10 0.40 12.74
C VAL A 165 -0.24 -0.20 13.15
N ILE A 166 -0.59 -0.07 14.43
CA ILE A 166 -1.85 -0.59 14.99
C ILE A 166 -3.04 0.09 14.33
N THR A 167 -3.00 1.42 14.20
CA THR A 167 -4.07 2.18 13.53
C THR A 167 -4.27 1.73 12.09
N GLY A 168 -3.19 1.52 11.33
CA GLY A 168 -3.25 1.08 9.94
C GLY A 168 -3.87 -0.31 9.79
N PHE A 169 -3.45 -1.28 10.61
CA PHE A 169 -4.07 -2.61 10.64
C PHE A 169 -5.53 -2.55 11.04
N LEU A 170 -5.87 -1.77 12.08
CA LEU A 170 -7.26 -1.60 12.53
C LEU A 170 -8.14 -1.02 11.42
N LEU A 171 -7.70 0.06 10.77
CA LEU A 171 -8.42 0.66 9.65
C LEU A 171 -8.59 -0.34 8.49
N GLY A 172 -7.56 -1.15 8.22
CA GLY A 172 -7.64 -2.19 7.20
C GLY A 172 -8.64 -3.29 7.54
N PHE A 173 -8.64 -3.77 8.79
CA PHE A 173 -9.61 -4.76 9.27
C PHE A 173 -11.04 -4.22 9.25
N VAL A 174 -11.24 -2.97 9.66
CA VAL A 174 -12.55 -2.30 9.59
C VAL A 174 -13.01 -2.17 8.14
N ALA A 175 -12.13 -1.71 7.23
CA ALA A 175 -12.45 -1.61 5.80
C ALA A 175 -12.86 -2.98 5.22
N GLN A 176 -12.11 -4.05 5.55
CA GLN A 176 -12.45 -5.39 5.09
C GLN A 176 -13.78 -5.89 5.67
N ALA A 177 -14.04 -5.62 6.95
CA ALA A 177 -15.30 -5.99 7.59
C ALA A 177 -16.49 -5.28 6.92
N LEU A 178 -16.36 -4.00 6.61
CA LEU A 178 -17.40 -3.23 5.89
C LEU A 178 -17.66 -3.80 4.50
N VAL A 179 -16.61 -4.12 3.74
CA VAL A 179 -16.74 -4.75 2.41
C VAL A 179 -17.43 -6.12 2.53
N GLY A 180 -16.98 -6.97 3.45
CA GLY A 180 -17.55 -8.30 3.67
C GLY A 180 -19.02 -8.26 4.09
N LEU A 181 -19.37 -7.37 5.04
CA LEU A 181 -20.74 -7.17 5.48
C LEU A 181 -21.63 -6.60 4.36
N GLY A 182 -21.13 -5.65 3.57
CA GLY A 182 -21.86 -5.09 2.43
C GLY A 182 -22.14 -6.14 1.36
N LEU A 183 -21.17 -6.99 1.04
CA LEU A 183 -21.34 -8.08 0.08
C LEU A 183 -22.32 -9.15 0.61
N LEU A 184 -22.29 -9.44 1.90
CA LEU A 184 -23.24 -10.36 2.54
C LEU A 184 -24.67 -9.78 2.56
N ALA A 185 -24.82 -8.50 2.91
CA ALA A 185 -26.10 -7.80 2.94
C ALA A 185 -26.73 -7.70 1.55
N THR A 186 -25.92 -7.46 0.52
CA THR A 186 -26.35 -7.43 -0.89
C THR A 186 -26.47 -8.82 -1.52
N ARG A 187 -26.22 -9.90 -0.76
CA ARG A 187 -26.22 -11.29 -1.22
C ARG A 187 -25.30 -11.57 -2.42
N ARG A 188 -24.27 -10.73 -2.60
CA ARG A 188 -23.26 -10.88 -3.65
C ARG A 188 -22.11 -11.81 -3.24
N ALA A 189 -21.99 -12.11 -1.94
CA ALA A 189 -21.06 -13.10 -1.40
C ALA A 189 -21.74 -13.96 -0.33
N GLY A 190 -21.31 -15.22 -0.22
CA GLY A 190 -21.72 -16.12 0.86
C GLY A 190 -20.70 -16.15 1.99
N ARG A 191 -21.04 -16.83 3.09
CA ARG A 191 -20.13 -17.00 4.26
C ARG A 191 -18.81 -17.72 3.96
N ARG A 192 -18.71 -18.40 2.81
CA ARG A 192 -17.52 -19.15 2.37
C ARG A 192 -16.81 -18.49 1.19
N THR A 193 -17.26 -17.32 0.74
CA THR A 193 -16.59 -16.61 -0.35
C THR A 193 -15.29 -16.03 0.18
N GLU A 194 -14.17 -16.45 -0.40
CA GLU A 194 -12.86 -15.86 -0.12
C GLU A 194 -12.85 -14.43 -0.65
N LEU A 195 -12.46 -13.48 0.21
CA LEU A 195 -12.36 -12.07 -0.13
C LEU A 195 -10.89 -11.65 -0.11
N PRO A 196 -10.42 -10.89 -1.11
CA PRO A 196 -9.07 -10.36 -1.14
C PRO A 196 -8.86 -9.42 0.05
N PHE A 197 -7.82 -9.66 0.82
CA PHE A 197 -7.56 -8.98 2.09
C PHE A 197 -6.52 -7.86 1.94
N GLY A 198 -5.65 -7.99 0.94
CA GLY A 198 -4.56 -7.06 0.66
C GLY A 198 -5.02 -5.62 0.40
N PRO A 199 -6.04 -5.36 -0.46
CA PRO A 199 -6.52 -4.02 -0.76
C PRO A 199 -6.98 -3.25 0.47
N ALA A 200 -7.72 -3.92 1.38
CA ALA A 200 -8.20 -3.30 2.59
C ALA A 200 -7.05 -2.97 3.56
N LEU A 201 -6.09 -3.88 3.74
CA LEU A 201 -4.90 -3.64 4.55
C LEU A 201 -4.04 -2.49 4.00
N LEU A 202 -3.82 -2.45 2.69
CA LEU A 202 -3.09 -1.37 2.01
C LEU A 202 -3.81 -0.02 2.16
N LEU A 203 -5.13 0.00 1.99
CA LEU A 203 -5.96 1.19 2.23
C LEU A 203 -5.87 1.66 3.68
N GLY A 204 -5.94 0.75 4.65
CA GLY A 204 -5.81 1.07 6.07
C GLY A 204 -4.46 1.70 6.40
N ALA A 205 -3.37 1.15 5.85
CA ALA A 205 -2.03 1.72 6.01
C ALA A 205 -1.89 3.09 5.36
N LEU A 206 -2.37 3.26 4.12
CA LEU A 206 -2.35 4.56 3.45
C LEU A 206 -3.18 5.59 4.22
N ALA A 207 -4.38 5.24 4.67
CA ALA A 207 -5.23 6.12 5.46
C ALA A 207 -4.55 6.53 6.77
N ALA A 208 -3.96 5.59 7.52
CA ALA A 208 -3.23 5.91 8.74
C ALA A 208 -2.05 6.87 8.47
N ALA A 209 -1.28 6.62 7.40
CA ALA A 209 -0.17 7.48 7.01
C ALA A 209 -0.64 8.90 6.63
N LEU A 210 -1.68 9.01 5.81
CA LEU A 210 -2.22 10.30 5.35
C LEU A 210 -2.91 11.10 6.45
N LEU A 211 -3.49 10.46 7.46
CA LEU A 211 -4.14 11.11 8.59
C LEU A 211 -3.18 11.44 9.76
N SER A 212 -1.94 10.94 9.71
CA SER A 212 -0.98 11.07 10.81
C SER A 212 -0.36 12.46 11.00
N GLY A 213 -0.62 13.41 10.11
CA GLY A 213 -0.03 14.75 10.18
C GLY A 213 -0.64 15.70 9.18
N GLU A 214 -0.07 16.90 9.12
CA GLU A 214 -0.60 17.99 8.33
C GLU A 214 -0.34 17.81 6.83
N TRP A 215 -1.25 18.39 6.05
CA TRP A 215 -1.15 18.43 4.59
C TRP A 215 -0.52 19.76 4.20
N ILE A 216 0.47 19.69 3.32
CA ILE A 216 1.19 20.84 2.81
C ILE A 216 0.27 21.58 1.83
N GLY A 217 0.15 22.89 2.04
CA GLY A 217 -0.57 23.78 1.15
C GLY A 217 0.09 23.87 -0.23
N LEU A 218 -0.66 24.20 -1.28
CA LEU A 218 -0.07 24.37 -2.61
C LEU A 218 0.99 25.47 -2.63
N ASP A 219 0.85 26.49 -1.79
CA ASP A 219 1.81 27.56 -1.60
C ASP A 219 3.14 27.11 -0.97
N GLN A 220 3.19 25.93 -0.33
CA GLN A 220 4.35 25.41 0.38
C GLN A 220 5.05 24.25 -0.34
N LEU A 221 4.59 23.90 -1.54
CA LEU A 221 5.09 22.75 -2.30
C LEU A 221 6.45 22.97 -2.97
N VAL A 222 6.92 24.22 -3.10
CA VAL A 222 8.19 24.60 -3.75
C VAL A 222 8.85 25.70 -2.94
#